data_AF-A0A383CK76-F1
#
_entry.id   AF-A0A383CK76-F1
#
_cell.length_a   1.000
_cell.length_b   1.000
_cell.length_c   1.000
_cell.angle_alpha   90.00
_cell.angle_beta   90.00
_cell.angle_gamma   90.00
#
_symmetry.space_group_name_H-M   'P 1'
#
loop_
_entity.id
_entity.type
_entity.pdbx_description
1 polymer ?
#
loop_
_entity_poly.entity_id
_entity_poly.type
_entity_poly.pdbx_seq_one_letter_code
_entity_poly.pdbx_strand_id
1 'polypeptide(L)' 'MKLLLIGPPGAGKGTQAKYLVSQFSIPQISTGDMLRENIQSNTPLGEKAFEFMNSGKLVPDMIILN' A
#
# COMPACT_ATOMS: atom_id res chain seq x y z
N MET A 1 0.74 3.72 19.43
CA MET A 1 1.87 4.32 18.68
C MET A 1 1.41 4.56 17.24
N LYS A 2 1.75 5.70 16.62
CA LYS A 2 1.43 6.00 15.21
C LYS A 2 2.75 6.18 14.46
N LEU A 3 3.02 5.35 13.46
CA LEU A 3 4.29 5.31 12.72
C LEU A 3 4.03 5.48 11.22
N LEU A 4 4.94 6.17 10.54
CA LEU A 4 4.98 6.25 9.09
C LEU A 4 6.35 5.75 8.62
N LEU A 5 6.36 4.68 7.83
CA LEU A 5 7.60 4.13 7.25
C LEU A 5 7.78 4.68 5.83
N ILE A 6 8.82 5.50 5.63
CA ILE A 6 9.15 6.14 4.35
C ILE A 6 10.46 5.58 3.81
N GLY A 7 10.56 5.45 2.49
CA GLY A 7 11.76 4.98 1.80
C GLY A 7 11.46 4.52 0.37
N PRO A 8 12.47 4.38 -0.49
CA PRO A 8 12.27 4.02 -1.89
C PRO A 8 11.68 2.60 -2.05
N PRO A 9 11.14 2.25 -3.23
CA PRO A 9 10.79 0.87 -3.57
C PRO A 9 11.98 -0.07 -3.32
N GLY A 10 11.75 -1.26 -2.78
CA GLY A 10 12.81 -2.22 -2.46
C GLY A 10 13.59 -1.96 -1.16
N ALA A 11 13.41 -0.82 -0.47
CA ALA A 11 14.13 -0.49 0.76
C ALA A 11 13.79 -1.34 2.00
N GLY A 12 13.00 -2.41 1.87
CA GLY A 12 12.66 -3.30 2.99
C GLY A 12 11.58 -2.78 3.95
N LYS A 13 10.84 -1.72 3.60
CA LYS A 13 9.76 -1.15 4.44
C LYS A 13 8.74 -2.20 4.91
N GLY A 14 8.29 -3.08 4.01
CA GLY A 14 7.32 -4.13 4.35
C GLY A 14 7.88 -5.15 5.33
N THR A 15 9.17 -5.50 5.19
CA THR A 15 9.88 -6.39 6.13
C THR A 15 9.94 -5.75 7.52
N GLN A 16 10.31 -4.48 7.60
CA GLN A 16 10.37 -3.74 8.87
C GLN A 16 8.97 -3.55 9.48
N ALA A 17 7.94 -3.27 8.67
CA ALA A 17 6.57 -3.16 9.15
C ALA A 17 6.08 -4.46 9.81
N LYS A 18 6.34 -5.62 9.19
CA LYS A 18 6.00 -6.94 9.77
C LYS A 18 6.70 -7.18 11.12
N TYR A 19 7.96 -6.79 11.23
CA TYR A 19 8.70 -6.86 12.49
C TYR A 19 8.03 -5.99 13.57
N LEU A 20 7.68 -4.74 13.26
CA LEU A 20 7.02 -3.83 14.20
C LEU A 20 5.63 -4.32 14.64
N VAL A 21 4.83 -4.87 13.71
CA VAL A 21 3.54 -5.50 14.02
C VAL A 21 3.71 -6.61 15.05
N SER A 22 4.70 -7.51 14.84
CA SER A 22 5.00 -8.61 15.75
C SER A 22 5.46 -8.14 17.14
N GLN A 23 6.32 -7.12 17.20
CA GLN A 23 6.91 -6.68 18.46
C GLN A 23 5.97 -5.82 19.31
N PHE A 24 5.12 -5.02 18.67
CA PHE A 24 4.30 -4.03 19.36
C PHE A 24 2.80 -4.32 19.30
N SER A 25 2.40 -5.42 18.66
CA SER A 25 0.99 -5.81 18.49
C SER A 25 0.13 -4.67 17.90
N ILE A 26 0.69 -3.95 16.94
CA ILE A 26 0.02 -2.85 16.22
C ILE A 26 -0.42 -3.29 14.82
N PRO A 27 -1.55 -2.78 14.28
CA PRO A 27 -1.94 -3.08 12.91
C PRO A 27 -1.02 -2.38 11.91
N GLN A 28 -0.81 -3.00 10.75
CA GLN A 28 -0.18 -2.39 9.59
C GLN A 28 -1.26 -1.89 8.62
N ILE A 29 -1.12 -0.65 8.17
CA ILE A 29 -1.87 -0.11 7.04
C ILE A 29 -0.90 0.05 5.86
N SER A 30 -1.19 -0.62 4.75
CA SER A 30 -0.35 -0.65 3.56
C SER A 30 -1.19 -0.35 2.32
N THR A 31 -1.17 0.90 1.87
CA THR A 31 -1.93 1.33 0.67
C THR A 31 -1.54 0.51 -0.55
N GLY A 32 -0.26 0.14 -0.68
CA GLY A 32 0.21 -0.71 -1.77
C GLY A 32 -0.40 -2.12 -1.74
N ASP A 33 -0.53 -2.74 -0.57
CA ASP A 33 -1.17 -4.07 -0.47
C ASP A 33 -2.68 -3.97 -0.71
N MET A 34 -3.35 -2.96 -0.13
CA MET A 34 -4.78 -2.71 -0.35
C MET A 34 -5.11 -2.51 -1.83
N LEU A 35 -4.31 -1.72 -2.57
CA LEU A 35 -4.51 -1.51 -4.00
C LEU A 35 -4.25 -2.78 -4.82
N ARG A 36 -3.21 -3.56 -4.47
CA ARG A 36 -2.93 -4.86 -5.13
C ARG A 36 -4.08 -5.84 -4.96
N GLU A 37 -4.66 -5.92 -3.76
CA GLU A 37 -5.83 -6.75 -3.49
C GLU A 37 -7.04 -6.29 -4.32
N ASN A 38 -7.33 -4.98 -4.36
CA ASN A 38 -8.41 -4.43 -5.17
C ASN A 38 -8.27 -4.73 -6.67
N ILE A 39 -7.03 -4.73 -7.19
CA ILE A 39 -6.71 -5.16 -8.57
C ILE A 39 -7.00 -6.66 -8.74
N GLN A 40 -6.50 -7.51 -7.85
CA GLN A 40 -6.72 -8.97 -7.92
C GLN A 40 -8.22 -9.34 -7.84
N SER A 41 -8.99 -8.59 -7.07
CA SER A 41 -10.43 -8.76 -6.91
C SER A 41 -11.27 -8.08 -7.99
N ASN A 42 -10.67 -7.47 -9.02
CA ASN A 42 -11.35 -6.75 -10.11
C ASN A 42 -12.42 -5.75 -9.60
N THR A 43 -12.07 -4.99 -8.57
CA THR A 43 -12.96 -3.95 -8.04
C THR A 43 -12.90 -2.68 -8.91
N PRO A 44 -13.91 -1.79 -8.85
CA PRO A 44 -13.84 -0.50 -9.53
C PRO A 44 -12.65 0.36 -9.11
N LEU A 45 -12.19 0.22 -7.86
CA LEU A 45 -10.97 0.87 -7.38
C LEU A 45 -9.72 0.23 -8.02
N GLY A 46 -9.69 -1.09 -8.09
CA GLY A 46 -8.60 -1.85 -8.72
C GLY A 46 -8.43 -1.50 -10.19
N GLU A 47 -9.51 -1.44 -10.96
CA GLU A 47 -9.49 -1.05 -12.38
C GLU A 47 -8.91 0.36 -12.58
N LYS A 48 -9.34 1.33 -11.76
CA LYS A 48 -8.82 2.71 -11.80
C LYS A 48 -7.35 2.81 -11.40
N ALA A 49 -6.91 2.00 -10.43
CA ALA A 49 -5.54 2.00 -9.94
C ALA A 49 -4.56 1.24 -10.85
N PHE A 50 -5.06 0.26 -11.62
CA PHE A 50 -4.24 -0.66 -12.41
C PHE A 50 -3.27 0.05 -13.36
N GLU A 51 -3.75 1.02 -14.14
CA GLU A 51 -2.94 1.72 -15.13
C GLU A 51 -1.73 2.45 -14.48
N PHE A 52 -1.97 3.14 -13.36
CA PHE A 52 -0.94 3.87 -12.64
C PHE A 52 0.07 2.92 -12.00
N MET A 53 -0.41 1.87 -11.33
CA MET A 53 0.47 0.90 -10.67
C MET A 53 1.32 0.12 -11.67
N ASN A 54 0.75 -0.29 -12.80
CA ASN A 54 1.46 -1.04 -13.83
C ASN A 54 2.51 -0.17 -14.56
N SER A 55 2.28 1.14 -14.65
CA SER A 55 3.25 2.10 -15.19
C SER A 55 4.26 2.64 -14.16
N GLY A 56 4.22 2.15 -12.92
CA GLY A 56 5.09 2.61 -11.83
C GLY A 56 4.82 4.05 -11.37
N LYS A 57 3.68 4.62 -11.75
CA LYS A 57 3.24 5.96 -11.36
C LYS A 57 2.51 5.93 -10.02
N LEU A 58 2.49 7.07 -9.35
CA LEU A 58 1.70 7.26 -8.15
C LEU A 58 0.20 7.26 -8.52
N VAL A 59 -0.60 6.50 -7.76
CA VAL A 59 -2.05 6.55 -7.88
C VAL A 59 -2.54 7.90 -7.33
N PRO A 60 -3.31 8.69 -8.10
CA PRO A 60 -3.79 10.00 -7.68
C PRO A 60 -4.60 9.97 -6.38
N ASP A 61 -4.47 11.01 -5.55
CA ASP A 61 -5.18 11.14 -4.27
C ASP A 61 -6.70 11.05 -4.41
N MET A 62 -7.27 11.58 -5.51
CA MET A 62 -8.72 11.48 -5.78
C MET A 62 -9.23 10.03 -5.94
N ILE A 63 -8.32 9.07 -6.18
CA ILE A 63 -8.67 7.65 -6.27
C ILE A 63 -8.55 7.00 -4.87
N ILE A 64 -7.65 7.50 -4.02
CA ILE A 64 -7.35 6.96 -2.69
C ILE A 64 -8.29 7.48 -1.61
N LEU A 65 -8.72 8.75 -1.70
CA LEU A 65 -9.44 9.48 -0.65
C LEU A 65 -10.95 9.65 -0.92
N ASN A 66 -11.50 8.92 -1.91
CA ASN A 66 -12.90 8.99 -2.30
C ASN A 66 -13.80 8.00 -1.55
#